data_AF-A0A2U8BRR7-F1
#
_entry.id   AF-A0A2U8BRR7-F1
#
_cell.length_a   1.000
_cell.length_b   1.000
_cell.length_c   1.000
_cell.angle_alpha   90.00
_cell.angle_beta   90.00
_cell.angle_gamma   90.00
#
_symmetry.space_group_name_H-M   'P 1'
#
loop_
_entity.id
_entity.type
_entity.pdbx_description
1 polymer ?
#
loop_
_entity_poly.entity_id
_entity_poly.type
_entity_poly.pdbx_seq_one_letter_code
_entity_poly.pdbx_strand_id
1 'polypeptide(L)'
;MSDSITPKKSLSQFEVVLYAAYRASQLSRGAPAAISGMEGRKTTAIAIAEIQSGLVDIEKIREGMIQELVESRWFLKKKDPVDVKREIAKKRNDTMIQEMVDDLFNEKFEDALLSSENEDEQED
;
A
#
# COMPACT_ATOMS: atom_id res chain seq x y z
N MET A 1 16.06 -43.94 13.29
CA MET A 1 14.87 -43.10 13.03
C MET A 1 15.31 -42.09 11.99
N SER A 2 14.80 -42.22 10.76
CA SER A 2 15.22 -41.41 9.63
C SER A 2 14.24 -40.26 9.50
N ASP A 3 14.68 -39.06 9.88
CA ASP A 3 13.89 -37.84 9.67
C ASP A 3 13.65 -37.68 8.17
N SER A 4 12.41 -37.89 7.76
CA SER A 4 11.94 -37.61 6.40
C SER A 4 12.01 -36.11 6.20
N ILE A 5 13.11 -35.64 5.60
CA ILE A 5 13.21 -34.27 5.09
C ILE A 5 12.31 -34.22 3.86
N THR A 6 11.01 -33.98 4.05
CA THR A 6 10.12 -33.65 2.95
C THR A 6 10.65 -32.38 2.28
N PRO A 7 10.89 -32.38 0.96
CA PRO A 7 11.39 -31.20 0.28
C PRO A 7 10.39 -30.06 0.49
N LYS A 8 10.85 -28.95 1.07
CA LYS A 8 10.09 -27.69 1.08
C LYS A 8 9.70 -27.41 -0.37
N LYS A 9 8.40 -27.49 -0.69
CA LYS A 9 7.88 -27.19 -2.02
C LYS A 9 8.37 -25.80 -2.40
N SER A 10 9.24 -25.72 -3.41
CA SER A 10 9.73 -24.44 -3.91
C SER A 10 8.56 -23.68 -4.53
N LEU A 11 8.39 -22.43 -4.13
CA LEU A 11 7.37 -21.56 -4.70
C LEU A 11 7.62 -21.34 -6.19
N SER A 12 6.54 -21.37 -6.97
CA SER A 12 6.59 -20.90 -8.35
C SER A 12 6.83 -19.39 -8.40
N GLN A 13 7.36 -18.88 -9.51
CA GLN A 13 7.58 -17.44 -9.69
C GLN A 13 6.26 -16.64 -9.58
N PHE A 14 5.15 -17.21 -10.04
CA PHE A 14 3.82 -16.60 -9.88
C PHE A 14 3.38 -16.54 -8.41
N GLU A 15 3.60 -17.61 -7.64
CA GLU A 15 3.30 -17.61 -6.21
C GLU A 15 4.14 -16.58 -5.47
N VAL A 16 5.43 -16.45 -5.79
CA VAL A 16 6.31 -15.43 -5.20
C VAL A 16 5.76 -14.03 -5.48
N VAL A 17 5.35 -13.74 -6.71
CA VAL A 17 4.78 -12.43 -7.07
C VAL A 17 3.48 -12.17 -6.31
N LEU A 18 2.57 -13.14 -6.25
CA LEU A 18 1.29 -12.99 -5.56
C LEU A 18 1.48 -12.75 -4.06
N TYR A 19 2.31 -13.56 -3.41
CA TYR A 19 2.57 -13.44 -1.98
C TYR A 19 3.37 -12.19 -1.65
N ALA A 20 4.32 -11.79 -2.49
CA ALA A 20 5.07 -10.55 -2.30
C ALA A 20 4.17 -9.32 -2.46
N ALA A 21 3.24 -9.32 -3.43
CA ALA A 21 2.29 -8.23 -3.61
C ALA A 21 1.36 -8.10 -2.39
N TYR A 22 0.83 -9.22 -1.90
CA TYR A 22 -0.01 -9.23 -0.71
C TYR A 22 0.76 -8.75 0.53
N ARG A 23 1.96 -9.27 0.75
CA ARG A 23 2.82 -8.89 1.87
C ARG A 23 3.23 -7.41 1.79
N ALA A 24 3.56 -6.91 0.60
CA ALA A 24 3.84 -5.49 0.39
C ALA A 24 2.64 -4.61 0.74
N SER A 25 1.41 -5.05 0.44
CA SER A 25 0.19 -4.35 0.85
C SER A 25 0.06 -4.26 2.37
N GLN A 26 0.36 -5.34 3.09
CA GLN A 26 0.37 -5.33 4.56
C GLN A 26 1.40 -4.34 5.11
N LEU A 27 2.63 -4.36 4.57
CA LEU A 27 3.70 -3.43 4.97
C LEU A 27 3.29 -1.97 4.72
N SER A 28 2.70 -1.67 3.57
CA SER A 28 2.19 -0.32 3.26
C SER A 28 1.04 0.12 4.18
N ARG A 29 0.29 -0.82 4.78
CA ARG A 29 -0.73 -0.54 5.81
C ARG A 29 -0.15 -0.43 7.23
N GLY A 30 1.18 -0.51 7.39
CA GLY A 30 1.87 -0.39 8.68
C GLY A 30 2.18 -1.72 9.37
N ALA A 31 2.04 -2.86 8.69
CA ALA A 31 2.50 -4.12 9.27
C ALA A 31 4.02 -4.09 9.47
N PRO A 32 4.54 -4.69 10.55
CA PRO A 32 5.98 -4.70 10.82
C PRO A 32 6.71 -5.54 9.78
N ALA A 33 7.86 -5.04 9.32
CA ALA A 33 8.80 -5.83 8.54
C ALA A 33 9.47 -6.89 9.44
N ALA A 34 9.58 -8.11 8.93
CA ALA A 34 10.29 -9.21 9.55
C ALA A 34 11.81 -9.13 9.29
N ILE A 35 12.23 -8.37 8.27
CA ILE A 35 13.62 -8.15 7.92
C ILE A 35 14.08 -6.75 8.34
N SER A 36 15.22 -6.66 9.03
CA SER A 36 15.84 -5.41 9.49
C SER A 36 16.82 -4.85 8.44
N GLY A 37 17.18 -3.56 8.55
CA GLY A 37 18.18 -2.93 7.68
C GLY A 37 17.73 -2.67 6.23
N MET A 38 16.43 -2.74 5.97
CA MET A 38 15.82 -2.36 4.70
C MET A 38 15.07 -1.03 4.76
N GLU A 39 15.42 -0.18 5.72
CA GLU A 39 14.88 1.18 5.87
C GLU A 39 15.11 1.97 4.57
N GLY A 40 14.07 2.70 4.14
CA GLY A 40 14.09 3.45 2.86
C GLY A 40 13.90 2.61 1.59
N ARG A 41 13.80 1.27 1.68
CA ARG A 41 13.47 0.42 0.52
C ARG A 41 11.96 0.42 0.26
N LYS A 42 11.57 0.22 -1.00
CA LYS A 42 10.16 0.02 -1.37
C LYS A 42 9.61 -1.24 -0.70
N THR A 43 8.35 -1.20 -0.23
CA THR A 43 7.68 -2.32 0.44
C THR A 43 7.66 -3.60 -0.37
N THR A 44 7.59 -3.51 -1.70
CA THR A 44 7.70 -4.68 -2.61
C THR A 44 9.06 -5.36 -2.52
N ALA A 45 10.15 -4.60 -2.43
CA ALA A 45 11.50 -5.17 -2.32
C ALA A 45 11.70 -5.85 -0.96
N ILE A 46 11.16 -5.25 0.11
CA ILE A 46 11.16 -5.82 1.46
C ILE A 46 10.38 -7.15 1.47
N ALA A 47 9.16 -7.16 0.90
CA ALA A 47 8.32 -8.36 0.85
C ALA A 47 8.96 -9.51 0.06
N ILE A 48 9.60 -9.24 -1.08
CA ILE A 48 10.34 -10.26 -1.84
C ILE A 48 11.49 -10.83 -1.01
N ALA A 49 12.26 -9.97 -0.33
CA ALA A 49 13.37 -10.39 0.52
C ALA A 49 12.91 -11.24 1.71
N GLU A 50 11.81 -10.86 2.37
CA GLU A 50 11.20 -11.64 3.45
C GLU A 50 10.77 -13.04 3.00
N ILE A 51 10.17 -13.14 1.80
CA ILE A 51 9.73 -14.42 1.22
C ILE A 51 10.92 -15.30 0.85
N GLN A 52 11.93 -14.72 0.19
CA GLN A 52 13.13 -15.46 -0.24
C GLN A 52 13.98 -15.94 0.95
N SER A 53 14.04 -15.14 2.02
CA SER A 53 14.72 -15.52 3.27
C SER A 53 13.94 -16.51 4.13
N GLY A 54 12.67 -16.77 3.80
CA GLY A 54 11.81 -17.65 4.59
C GLY A 54 11.46 -17.09 5.98
N LEU A 55 11.61 -15.77 6.17
CA LEU A 55 11.26 -15.08 7.42
C LEU A 55 9.75 -14.93 7.60
N VAL A 56 8.99 -15.06 6.51
CA VAL A 56 7.52 -15.08 6.53
C VAL A 56 6.98 -16.47 6.24
N ASP A 57 5.93 -16.82 6.97
CA ASP A 57 5.20 -18.06 6.77
C ASP A 57 4.24 -17.92 5.59
N ILE A 58 4.55 -18.64 4.52
CA ILE A 58 3.80 -18.56 3.26
C ILE A 58 2.38 -19.11 3.40
N GLU A 59 2.17 -20.11 4.25
CA GLU A 59 0.82 -20.63 4.46
C GLU A 59 -0.04 -19.63 5.22
N LYS A 60 0.52 -18.91 6.20
CA LYS A 60 -0.20 -17.78 6.83
C LYS A 60 -0.51 -16.66 5.86
N ILE A 61 0.43 -16.34 4.97
CA ILE A 61 0.19 -15.35 3.90
C ILE A 61 -0.95 -15.82 2.97
N ARG A 62 -0.94 -17.09 2.57
CA ARG A 62 -1.98 -17.69 1.73
C ARG A 62 -3.34 -17.63 2.41
N GLU A 63 -3.43 -18.05 3.67
CA GLU A 63 -4.66 -18.04 4.48
C GLU A 63 -5.22 -16.63 4.63
N GLY A 64 -4.39 -15.66 5.00
CA GLY A 64 -4.81 -14.25 5.14
C GLY A 64 -5.31 -13.66 3.81
N MET A 65 -4.62 -13.96 2.71
CA MET A 65 -5.03 -13.52 1.38
C MET A 65 -6.39 -14.13 0.98
N ILE A 66 -6.60 -15.42 1.21
CA ILE A 66 -7.89 -16.08 0.95
C ILE A 66 -8.99 -15.48 1.82
N GLN A 67 -8.72 -15.24 3.10
CA GLN A 67 -9.69 -14.65 4.02
C GLN A 67 -10.11 -13.25 3.56
N GLU A 68 -9.18 -12.36 3.21
CA GLU A 68 -9.48 -11.01 2.73
C GLU A 68 -10.28 -11.04 1.41
N LEU A 69 -9.98 -11.99 0.51
CA LEU A 69 -10.75 -12.20 -0.72
C LEU A 69 -12.17 -12.70 -0.45
N VAL A 70 -12.33 -13.63 0.49
CA VAL A 70 -13.65 -14.16 0.88
C VAL A 70 -14.48 -13.05 1.53
N GLU A 71 -13.91 -12.29 2.47
CA GLU A 71 -14.56 -11.16 3.13
C GLU A 71 -14.96 -10.07 2.13
N SER A 72 -14.06 -9.72 1.20
CA SER A 72 -14.35 -8.74 0.14
C SER A 72 -15.50 -9.21 -0.76
N ARG A 73 -15.55 -10.51 -1.10
CA ARG A 73 -16.64 -11.09 -1.90
C ARG A 73 -17.95 -11.14 -1.12
N TRP A 74 -17.89 -11.40 0.18
CA TRP A 74 -19.07 -11.41 1.04
C TRP A 74 -19.65 -10.01 1.22
N PHE A 75 -18.79 -9.00 1.31
CA PHE A 75 -19.17 -7.58 1.33
C PHE A 75 -19.86 -7.15 0.03
N LEU A 76 -19.37 -7.62 -1.12
CA LEU A 76 -19.98 -7.39 -2.44
C LEU A 76 -21.34 -8.08 -2.62
N LYS A 77 -21.58 -9.20 -1.91
CA LYS A 77 -22.84 -9.96 -2.01
C LYS A 77 -23.96 -9.38 -1.13
N LYS A 78 -23.62 -8.58 -0.12
CA LYS A 78 -24.59 -8.02 0.85
C LYS A 78 -24.96 -6.56 0.63
N LYS A 79 -24.24 -5.81 -0.20
CA LYS A 79 -24.63 -4.44 -0.55
C LYS A 79 -25.52 -4.46 -1.78
N ASP A 80 -26.65 -3.77 -1.69
CA ASP A 80 -27.45 -3.41 -2.85
C ASP A 80 -26.52 -2.68 -3.84
N PRO A 81 -26.49 -3.01 -5.14
CA PRO A 81 -25.64 -2.36 -6.12
C PRO A 81 -25.77 -0.81 -6.13
N VAL A 82 -26.88 -0.26 -5.62
CA VAL A 82 -27.05 1.18 -5.39
C VAL A 82 -26.11 1.73 -4.30
N ASP A 83 -25.93 1.02 -3.19
CA ASP A 83 -25.06 1.43 -2.09
C ASP A 83 -23.57 1.34 -2.46
N VAL A 84 -23.19 0.33 -3.25
CA VAL A 84 -21.82 0.20 -3.77
C VAL A 84 -21.47 1.38 -4.68
N LYS A 85 -22.39 1.78 -5.56
CA LYS A 85 -22.21 2.96 -6.42
C LYS A 85 -22.11 4.25 -5.60
N ARG A 86 -22.93 4.39 -4.56
CA ARG A 86 -22.92 5.57 -3.68
C ARG A 86 -21.61 5.70 -2.92
N GLU A 87 -21.03 4.60 -2.47
CA GLU A 87 -19.78 4.60 -1.71
C GLU A 87 -18.55 4.77 -2.61
N ILE A 88 -18.55 4.21 -3.82
CA ILE A 88 -17.54 4.50 -4.84
C ILE A 88 -17.60 5.98 -5.27
N ALA A 89 -18.80 6.53 -5.45
CA ALA A 89 -18.99 7.95 -5.75
C ALA A 89 -18.52 8.84 -4.59
N LYS A 90 -18.79 8.45 -3.34
CA LYS A 90 -18.32 9.19 -2.16
C LYS A 90 -16.80 9.20 -2.06
N LYS A 91 -16.13 8.05 -2.21
CA LYS A 91 -14.66 7.98 -2.22
C LYS A 91 -14.03 8.80 -3.36
N ARG A 92 -14.63 8.77 -4.56
CA ARG A 92 -14.18 9.61 -5.69
C ARG A 92 -14.35 11.10 -5.40
N ASN A 93 -15.47 11.49 -4.79
CA ASN A 93 -15.72 12.88 -4.43
C ASN A 93 -14.76 13.37 -3.34
N ASP A 94 -14.49 12.54 -2.33
CA ASP A 94 -13.53 12.87 -1.28
C ASP A 94 -12.10 13.01 -1.85
N THR A 95 -11.72 12.19 -2.85
CA THR A 95 -10.40 12.30 -3.51
C THR A 95 -10.30 13.55 -4.38
N MET A 96 -11.37 13.89 -5.12
CA MET A 96 -11.42 15.07 -5.98
C MET A 96 -11.48 16.37 -5.16
N ILE A 97 -12.17 16.36 -4.00
CA ILE A 97 -12.13 17.46 -3.03
C ILE A 97 -10.72 17.60 -2.44
N GLN A 98 -10.04 16.49 -2.13
CA GLN A 98 -8.67 16.52 -1.63
C GLN A 98 -7.71 17.14 -2.65
N GLU A 99 -7.78 16.72 -3.92
CA GLU A 99 -6.99 17.28 -5.02
C GLU A 99 -7.28 18.77 -5.23
N MET A 100 -8.55 19.19 -5.22
CA MET A 100 -8.91 20.61 -5.33
C MET A 100 -8.45 21.45 -4.12
N VAL A 101 -8.44 20.88 -2.92
CA VAL A 101 -7.95 21.54 -1.70
C VAL A 101 -6.43 21.67 -1.76
N ASP A 102 -5.72 20.63 -2.22
CA ASP A 102 -4.27 20.66 -2.39
C ASP A 102 -3.87 21.70 -3.44
N ASP A 103 -4.57 21.80 -4.57
CA ASP A 103 -4.34 22.84 -5.58
C ASP A 103 -4.60 24.25 -5.01
N LEU A 104 -5.68 24.45 -4.23
CA LEU A 104 -6.00 25.74 -3.61
C LEU A 104 -4.99 26.19 -2.54
N PHE A 105 -4.42 25.23 -1.81
CA PHE A 105 -3.38 25.51 -0.82
C PHE A 105 -2.02 25.77 -1.48
N ASN A 106 -1.75 25.13 -2.62
CA ASN A 106 -0.50 25.31 -3.36
C ASN A 106 -0.46 26.66 -4.11
N GLU A 107 -1.55 27.07 -4.78
CA GLU A 107 -1.63 28.37 -5.46
C GLU A 107 -1.55 29.56 -4.49
N LYS A 108 -2.16 29.46 -3.30
CA LYS A 108 -2.09 30.54 -2.29
C LYS A 108 -0.73 30.66 -1.60
N PHE A 109 0.11 29.62 -1.65
CA PHE A 109 1.45 29.65 -1.07
C PHE A 109 2.46 30.27 -2.04
N GLU A 110 2.32 30.03 -3.35
CA GLU A 110 3.16 30.66 -4.37
C GLU A 110 2.92 32.17 -4.48
N ASP A 111 1.66 32.64 -4.45
CA ASP A 111 1.36 34.08 -4.45
C ASP A 111 1.86 34.80 -3.18
N ALA A 112 1.89 34.11 -2.03
CA ALA A 112 2.41 34.67 -0.78
C ALA A 112 3.94 34.76 -0.76
N LEU A 113 4.64 33.78 -1.35
CA LEU A 113 6.11 33.79 -1.48
C LEU A 113 6.60 34.81 -2.51
N LEU A 114 5.89 34.97 -3.64
CA LEU A 114 6.25 35.93 -4.69
C LEU A 114 5.95 37.39 -4.33
N SER A 115 5.14 37.63 -3.29
CA SER A 115 4.85 38.97 -2.77
C SER A 115 5.89 39.51 -1.79
N SER A 116 6.79 38.65 -1.26
CA SER A 116 7.79 39.04 -0.27
C SER A 116 9.21 39.28 -0.83
N GLU A 117 9.44 39.09 -2.13
CA GLU A 117 10.78 39.24 -2.75
C GLU A 117 10.97 40.54 -3.57
N ASN A 118 10.10 41.55 -3.43
CA ASN A 118 10.20 42.81 -4.21
C ASN A 118 10.41 44.09 -3.38
N GLU A 119 10.88 44.03 -2.13
CA GLU A 119 11.18 45.23 -1.33
C GLU A 119 12.64 45.38 -0.91
N ASP A 120 13.59 44.96 -1.75
CA ASP A 120 15.01 45.33 -1.56
C ASP A 120 15.64 45.72 -2.90
N GLU A 121 15.28 46.89 -3.46
CA GLU A 121 16.18 47.61 -4.37
C GLU A 121 15.85 49.11 -4.46
N GLN A 122 16.91 49.92 -4.24
CA GLN A 122 17.11 51.34 -4.54
C GLN A 122 16.59 52.35 -3.50
N GLU A 123 17.46 52.87 -2.63
CA GLU A 123 18.46 53.95 -2.85
C GLU A 123 17.86 55.37 -2.74
N ASP A 124 18.61 56.18 -1.97
CA ASP A 124 18.56 57.63 -1.69
C ASP A 124 17.53 58.21 -0.69
#